data_AF-A0A553FW53-F1
#
_entry.id   AF-A0A553FW53-F1
#
_cell.length_a   1.000
_cell.length_b   1.000
_cell.length_c   1.000
_cell.angle_alpha   90.00
_cell.angle_beta   90.00
_cell.angle_gamma   90.00
#
_symmetry.space_group_name_H-M   'P 1'
#
loop_
_entity.id
_entity.type
_entity.pdbx_description
1 polymer ?
#
loop_
_entity_poly.entity_id
_entity_poly.type
_entity_poly.pdbx_seq_one_letter_code
_entity_poly.pdbx_strand_id
1 'polypeptide(L)'
;MIFKERCTRNIYLFSFYLAGVRVSDVLRMKWNQISDNRLVYKMGKNNKVDSLKLPSKVIEILNYYSRDKRAKDDFIFPELKKANIDDEKDVHAKIRTANKKFNYYLKQIASLAKIDKKVTMHISRHSFGNIAGDKVSPQMLQKLYRHTSLTTTIGYQGNFVHKDTDEALETVIGF
;
A
#
# COMPACT_ATOMS: atom_id res chain seq x y z
N MET A 1 -4.46 1.28 -21.90
CA MET A 1 -4.06 1.91 -20.63
C MET A 1 -2.98 2.95 -20.91
N ILE A 2 -3.28 4.23 -20.68
CA ILE A 2 -2.32 5.33 -20.90
C ILE A 2 -1.23 5.34 -19.82
N PHE A 3 -0.11 6.04 -20.07
CA PHE A 3 1.04 6.08 -19.14
C PHE A 3 0.65 6.41 -17.69
N LYS A 4 -0.28 7.35 -17.49
CA LYS A 4 -0.72 7.79 -16.15
C LYS A 4 -1.54 6.74 -15.41
N GLU A 5 -2.38 5.98 -16.12
CA GLU A 5 -3.12 4.85 -15.55
C GLU A 5 -2.19 3.71 -15.15
N ARG A 6 -1.18 3.40 -15.98
CA ARG A 6 -0.17 2.39 -15.65
C ARG A 6 0.60 2.78 -14.39
N CYS A 7 1.05 4.03 -14.29
CA CYS A 7 1.74 4.53 -13.11
C CYS A 7 0.86 4.40 -11.85
N THR A 8 -0.40 4.80 -11.97
CA THR A 8 -1.38 4.72 -10.88
C THR A 8 -1.62 3.28 -10.42
N ARG A 9 -1.83 2.36 -11.38
CA ARG A 9 -1.98 0.92 -11.12
C ARG A 9 -0.75 0.37 -10.40
N ASN A 10 0.45 0.69 -10.88
CA ASN A 10 1.69 0.20 -10.30
C ASN A 10 1.84 0.70 -8.85
N ILE A 11 1.56 1.97 -8.55
CA ILE A 11 1.65 2.51 -7.18
C ILE A 11 0.59 1.88 -6.25
N TYR A 12 -0.63 1.67 -6.74
CA TYR A 12 -1.68 0.98 -6.00
C TYR A 12 -1.28 -0.47 -5.66
N LEU A 13 -0.80 -1.22 -6.64
CA LEU A 13 -0.38 -2.61 -6.47
C LEU A 13 0.87 -2.73 -5.61
N PHE A 14 1.83 -1.81 -5.76
CA PHE A 14 3.03 -1.77 -4.94
C PHE A 14 2.69 -1.56 -3.46
N SER A 15 1.77 -0.63 -3.16
CA SER A 15 1.22 -0.44 -1.82
C SER A 15 0.55 -1.73 -1.32
N PHE A 16 -0.36 -2.31 -2.10
CA PHE A 16 -1.08 -3.53 -1.74
C PHE A 16 -0.13 -4.71 -1.44
N TYR A 17 0.83 -5.00 -2.32
CA TYR A 17 1.74 -6.14 -2.17
C TYR A 17 2.75 -5.97 -1.03
N LEU A 18 3.04 -4.74 -0.62
CA LEU A 18 3.89 -4.45 0.53
C LEU A 18 3.05 -4.14 1.77
N ALA A 19 2.10 -5.01 2.07
CA ALA A 19 1.28 -4.91 3.25
C ALA A 19 0.49 -3.59 3.41
N GLY A 20 0.05 -3.00 2.30
CA GLY A 20 -0.75 -1.78 2.31
C GLY A 20 0.02 -0.53 2.75
N VAL A 21 1.33 -0.41 2.47
CA VAL A 21 2.12 0.80 2.81
C VAL A 21 1.40 2.07 2.35
N ARG A 22 1.37 3.12 3.18
CA ARG A 22 0.67 4.37 2.82
C ARG A 22 1.27 4.96 1.56
N VAL A 23 0.45 5.52 0.68
CA VAL A 23 0.92 6.15 -0.57
C VAL A 23 1.98 7.22 -0.32
N SER A 24 1.85 7.99 0.77
CA SER A 24 2.85 8.99 1.15
C SER A 24 4.23 8.37 1.44
N ASP A 25 4.26 7.20 2.07
CA ASP A 25 5.51 6.48 2.34
C ASP A 25 6.04 5.86 1.04
N VAL A 26 5.18 5.24 0.22
CA VAL A 26 5.54 4.68 -1.10
C VAL A 26 6.22 5.71 -1.99
N LEU A 27 5.66 6.93 -2.09
CA LEU A 27 6.22 8.00 -2.91
C LEU A 27 7.59 8.49 -2.42
N ARG A 28 7.90 8.30 -1.13
CA ARG A 28 9.17 8.68 -0.51
C ARG A 28 10.24 7.59 -0.62
N MET A 29 9.89 6.41 -1.13
CA MET A 29 10.84 5.30 -1.21
C MET A 29 11.92 5.56 -2.24
N LYS A 30 13.15 5.18 -1.88
CA LYS A 30 14.37 5.34 -2.67
C LYS A 30 15.01 4.00 -2.98
N TRP A 31 15.85 3.95 -4.01
CA TRP A 31 16.48 2.69 -4.44
C TRP A 31 17.47 2.11 -3.42
N ASN A 32 18.12 2.94 -2.61
CA ASN A 32 19.05 2.51 -1.56
C ASN A 32 18.36 1.80 -0.39
N GLN A 33 17.03 1.84 -0.32
CA GLN A 33 16.22 1.09 0.64
C GLN A 33 15.99 -0.36 0.20
N ILE A 34 16.43 -0.74 -1.00
CA ILE A 34 16.27 -2.09 -1.53
C ILE A 34 17.62 -2.81 -1.55
N SER A 35 17.73 -3.91 -0.80
CA SER A 35 18.88 -4.80 -0.78
C SER A 35 18.44 -6.24 -0.52
N ASP A 36 19.15 -7.22 -1.07
CA ASP A 36 18.94 -8.66 -0.82
C ASP A 36 17.50 -9.14 -0.97
N ASN A 37 16.80 -8.65 -2.01
CA ASN A 37 15.40 -8.92 -2.28
C ASN A 37 14.43 -8.49 -1.16
N ARG A 38 14.81 -7.44 -0.42
CA ARG A 38 14.03 -6.84 0.65
C ARG A 38 13.96 -5.32 0.51
N LEU A 39 12.85 -4.75 0.96
CA LEU A 39 12.71 -3.33 1.19
C LEU A 39 12.90 -3.05 2.67
N VAL A 40 13.86 -2.19 2.99
CA VAL A 40 14.11 -1.66 4.33
C VAL A 40 13.72 -0.19 4.38
N TYR A 41 12.63 0.15 5.06
CA TYR A 41 12.14 1.54 5.10
C TYR A 41 11.63 1.94 6.49
N LYS A 42 11.63 3.24 6.77
CA LYS A 42 11.06 3.82 7.99
C LYS A 42 9.66 4.35 7.70
N MET A 43 8.66 3.88 8.43
CA MET A 43 7.31 4.45 8.36
C MET A 43 7.28 5.83 9.01
N GLY A 44 6.82 6.86 8.29
CA GLY A 44 6.87 8.25 8.75
C GLY A 44 6.12 8.53 10.06
N LYS A 45 5.10 7.73 10.42
CA LYS A 45 4.32 7.93 11.66
C LYS A 45 4.91 7.29 12.92
N ASN A 46 5.73 6.24 12.80
CA ASN A 46 6.09 5.39 13.95
C ASN A 46 7.60 5.21 14.16
N ASN A 47 8.45 5.82 13.32
CA ASN A 47 9.92 5.76 13.36
C ASN A 47 10.56 4.36 13.45
N LYS A 48 9.77 3.30 13.27
CA LYS A 48 10.20 1.89 13.29
C LYS A 48 10.70 1.49 11.89
N VAL A 49 11.90 0.93 11.83
CA VAL A 49 12.47 0.31 10.62
C VAL A 49 11.69 -0.97 10.33
N ASP A 50 11.17 -1.07 9.11
CA ASP A 50 10.51 -2.27 8.62
C ASP A 50 11.31 -2.92 7.51
N SER A 51 11.24 -4.25 7.44
CA SER A 51 11.94 -5.04 6.43
C SER A 51 10.95 -6.00 5.80
N LEU A 52 10.59 -5.76 4.55
CA LEU A 52 9.63 -6.56 3.81
C LEU A 52 10.34 -7.33 2.70
N LYS A 53 10.12 -8.64 2.62
CA LYS A 53 10.56 -9.43 1.46
C LYS A 53 9.81 -8.94 0.23
N LEU A 54 10.50 -8.76 -0.90
CA LEU A 54 9.89 -8.32 -2.14
C LEU A 54 9.21 -9.51 -2.84
N PRO A 55 7.88 -9.49 -3.04
CA PRO A 55 7.20 -10.46 -3.90
C PRO A 55 7.62 -10.29 -5.36
N SER A 56 7.54 -11.35 -6.17
CA SER A 56 7.86 -11.29 -7.61
C SER A 56 7.11 -10.18 -8.35
N LYS A 57 5.82 -9.99 -8.02
CA LYS A 57 5.00 -8.91 -8.59
C LYS A 57 5.51 -7.50 -8.27
N VAL A 58 6.18 -7.33 -7.13
CA VAL A 58 6.84 -6.04 -6.79
C VAL A 58 8.13 -5.88 -7.56
N ILE A 59 8.90 -6.96 -7.75
CA ILE A 59 10.13 -6.96 -8.56
C ILE A 59 9.81 -6.54 -10.01
N GLU A 60 8.71 -7.04 -10.58
CA GLU A 60 8.25 -6.62 -11.92
C GLU A 60 7.98 -5.11 -12.00
N ILE A 61 7.34 -4.54 -10.96
CA ILE A 61 7.10 -3.09 -10.87
C ILE A 61 8.43 -2.35 -10.77
N LEU A 62 9.36 -2.82 -9.93
CA LEU A 62 10.68 -2.21 -9.78
C LEU A 62 11.45 -2.25 -11.10
N ASN A 63 11.45 -3.37 -11.82
CA ASN A 63 12.11 -3.50 -13.12
C ASN A 63 11.55 -2.53 -14.17
N TYR A 64 10.26 -2.16 -14.07
CA TYR A 64 9.68 -1.14 -14.92
C TYR A 64 10.26 0.26 -14.64
N TYR A 65 10.43 0.62 -13.35
CA TYR A 65 10.92 1.94 -12.94
C TYR A 65 12.46 2.05 -12.89
N SER A 66 13.20 0.93 -12.94
CA SER A 66 14.66 0.94 -12.91
C SER A 66 15.29 1.67 -14.09
N ARG A 67 14.58 1.76 -15.22
CA ARG A 67 14.99 2.51 -16.42
C ARG A 67 15.15 4.01 -16.17
N ASP A 68 14.39 4.55 -15.22
CA ASP A 68 14.42 5.97 -14.84
C ASP A 68 15.34 6.24 -13.64
N LYS A 69 16.05 5.22 -13.13
CA LYS A 69 16.93 5.33 -11.96
C LYS A 69 18.21 6.07 -12.30
N ARG A 70 18.46 7.19 -11.63
CA ARG A 70 19.66 8.01 -11.85
C ARG A 70 20.79 7.73 -10.85
N ALA A 71 20.43 7.37 -9.62
CA ALA A 71 21.38 7.12 -8.54
C ALA A 71 20.80 6.11 -7.53
N LYS A 72 21.62 5.64 -6.59
CA LYS A 72 21.14 4.81 -5.48
C LYS A 72 20.18 5.58 -4.56
N ASP A 73 20.41 6.88 -4.34
CA ASP A 73 19.54 7.71 -3.48
C ASP A 73 18.36 8.35 -4.24
N ASP A 74 18.10 7.92 -5.49
CA ASP A 74 16.98 8.41 -6.29
C ASP A 74 15.65 7.78 -5.83
N PHE A 75 14.54 8.50 -6.02
CA PHE A 75 13.20 7.99 -5.75
C PHE A 75 12.85 6.86 -6.73
N ILE A 76 12.16 5.84 -6.23
CA ILE A 76 11.65 4.75 -7.05
C ILE A 76 10.60 5.29 -8.03
N PHE A 77 9.68 6.10 -7.52
CA PHE A 77 8.57 6.67 -8.30
C PHE A 77 8.86 8.12 -8.72
N PRO A 78 8.40 8.56 -9.91
CA PRO A 78 8.76 9.85 -10.48
C PRO A 78 8.15 11.07 -9.76
N GLU A 79 7.10 10.89 -8.95
CA GLU A 79 6.30 11.98 -8.38
C GLU A 79 7.09 12.97 -7.50
N LEU A 80 8.14 12.50 -6.82
CA LEU A 80 8.96 13.35 -5.95
C LEU A 80 10.33 13.69 -6.55
N LYS A 81 10.65 13.23 -7.76
CA LYS A 81 11.97 13.51 -8.40
C LYS A 81 12.22 14.99 -8.70
N LYS A 82 11.17 15.81 -8.76
CA LYS A 82 11.25 17.28 -8.93
C LYS A 82 10.89 18.04 -7.65
N ALA A 83 10.83 17.37 -6.51
CA ALA A 83 10.54 18.01 -5.23
C ALA A 83 11.81 18.65 -4.67
N ASN A 84 11.68 19.83 -4.06
CA ASN A 84 12.68 20.33 -3.13
C ASN A 84 12.55 19.52 -1.83
N ILE A 85 13.51 18.64 -1.56
CA ILE A 85 13.43 17.71 -0.42
C ILE A 85 13.65 18.42 0.91
N ASP A 86 14.32 19.57 0.89
CA ASP A 86 14.58 20.40 2.07
C ASP A 86 13.37 21.30 2.43
N ASP A 87 12.35 21.35 1.57
CA ASP A 87 11.09 22.07 1.81
C ASP A 87 9.95 21.07 2.05
N GLU A 88 9.62 20.85 3.33
CA GLU A 88 8.51 19.96 3.70
C GLU A 88 7.18 20.39 3.08
N LYS A 89 6.92 21.69 2.91
CA LYS A 89 5.67 22.19 2.31
C LYS A 89 5.61 21.79 0.83
N ASP A 90 6.70 21.94 0.09
CA ASP A 90 6.77 21.51 -1.32
C ASP A 90 6.54 20.00 -1.45
N VAL A 91 7.21 19.19 -0.61
CA VAL A 91 7.02 17.74 -0.64
C VAL A 91 5.57 17.36 -0.30
N HIS A 92 4.99 17.97 0.73
CA HIS A 92 3.58 17.74 1.09
C HIS A 92 2.62 18.15 -0.04
N ALA A 93 2.87 19.27 -0.72
CA ALA A 93 2.08 19.71 -1.86
C ALA A 93 2.15 18.71 -3.01
N LYS A 94 3.34 18.18 -3.33
CA LYS A 94 3.49 17.18 -4.41
C LYS A 94 2.87 15.84 -4.08
N ILE A 95 3.00 15.37 -2.85
CA ILE A 95 2.30 14.15 -2.39
C ILE A 95 0.78 14.33 -2.51
N ARG A 96 0.24 15.48 -2.09
CA ARG A 96 -1.20 15.78 -2.19
C ARG A 96 -1.67 15.77 -3.64
N THR A 97 -0.93 16.44 -4.52
CA THR A 97 -1.21 16.50 -5.97
C THR A 97 -1.13 15.11 -6.61
N ALA A 98 -0.11 14.32 -6.28
CA ALA A 98 0.03 12.95 -6.73
C ALA A 98 -1.14 12.07 -6.26
N ASN A 99 -1.55 12.17 -5.00
CA ASN A 99 -2.66 11.38 -4.47
C ASN A 99 -4.00 11.74 -5.14
N LYS A 100 -4.26 13.03 -5.40
CA LYS A 100 -5.44 13.47 -6.18
C LYS A 100 -5.43 12.86 -7.59
N LYS A 101 -4.27 12.93 -8.27
CA LYS A 101 -4.05 12.35 -9.59
C LYS A 101 -4.31 10.83 -9.59
N PHE A 102 -3.80 10.11 -8.59
CA PHE A 102 -4.00 8.66 -8.49
C PHE A 102 -5.46 8.31 -8.26
N ASN A 103 -6.17 9.00 -7.36
CA ASN A 103 -7.59 8.74 -7.13
C ASN A 103 -8.45 9.02 -8.38
N TYR A 104 -8.07 10.02 -9.18
CA TYR A 104 -8.71 10.27 -10.48
C TYR A 104 -8.53 9.07 -11.43
N TYR A 105 -7.29 8.61 -11.63
CA TYR A 105 -7.03 7.47 -12.54
C TYR A 105 -7.51 6.13 -11.99
N LEU A 106 -7.56 5.94 -10.67
CA LEU A 106 -8.13 4.74 -10.06
C LEU A 106 -9.61 4.60 -10.38
N LYS A 107 -10.36 5.71 -10.49
CA LYS A 107 -11.76 5.67 -10.94
C LYS A 107 -11.87 5.11 -12.35
N GLN A 108 -10.99 5.55 -13.26
CA GLN A 108 -10.96 5.06 -14.64
C GLN A 108 -10.55 3.58 -14.70
N ILE A 109 -9.52 3.19 -13.95
CA ILE A 109 -9.05 1.80 -13.87
C ILE A 109 -10.14 0.90 -13.30
N ALA A 110 -10.85 1.33 -12.26
CA ALA A 110 -11.96 0.59 -11.68
C ALA A 110 -13.08 0.36 -12.71
N SER A 111 -13.45 1.40 -13.46
CA SER A 111 -14.43 1.28 -14.54
C SER A 111 -13.99 0.29 -15.63
N LEU A 112 -12.73 0.36 -16.08
CA LEU A 112 -12.17 -0.59 -17.04
C LEU A 112 -12.15 -2.03 -16.52
N ALA A 113 -11.94 -2.19 -15.20
CA ALA A 113 -11.94 -3.47 -14.53
C ALA A 113 -13.34 -3.96 -14.11
N LYS A 114 -14.42 -3.22 -14.46
CA LYS A 114 -15.81 -3.50 -14.05
C LYS A 114 -15.96 -3.63 -12.53
N ILE A 115 -15.30 -2.74 -11.80
CA ILE A 115 -15.40 -2.63 -10.34
C ILE A 115 -16.35 -1.48 -10.01
N ASP A 116 -17.52 -1.80 -9.47
CA ASP A 116 -18.54 -0.81 -9.12
C ASP A 116 -18.21 -0.03 -7.83
N LYS A 117 -17.37 -0.63 -6.97
CA LYS A 117 -16.94 0.00 -5.72
C LYS A 117 -15.96 1.14 -5.99
N LYS A 118 -16.08 2.22 -5.22
CA LYS A 118 -15.13 3.35 -5.25
C LYS A 118 -13.72 2.89 -4.83
N VAL A 119 -12.77 2.92 -5.77
CA VAL A 119 -11.36 2.62 -5.50
C VAL A 119 -10.57 3.90 -5.26
N THR A 120 -9.88 3.99 -4.12
CA THR A 120 -8.92 5.06 -3.82
C THR A 120 -7.60 4.45 -3.36
N MET A 121 -6.53 5.25 -3.30
CA MET A 121 -5.25 4.74 -2.77
C MET A 121 -5.37 4.15 -1.36
N HIS A 122 -6.29 4.65 -0.53
CA HIS A 122 -6.51 4.11 0.81
C HIS A 122 -7.09 2.68 0.79
N ILE A 123 -7.85 2.33 -0.26
CA ILE A 123 -8.46 1.01 -0.40
C ILE A 123 -7.41 -0.08 -0.56
N SER A 124 -6.25 0.20 -1.15
CA SER A 124 -5.15 -0.79 -1.23
C SER A 124 -4.77 -1.37 0.14
N ARG A 125 -4.70 -0.52 1.18
CA ARG A 125 -4.44 -0.93 2.56
C ARG A 125 -5.59 -1.71 3.15
N HIS A 126 -6.82 -1.24 2.97
CA HIS A 126 -8.01 -1.95 3.47
C HIS A 126 -8.15 -3.33 2.83
N SER A 127 -8.00 -3.43 1.51
CA SER A 127 -8.06 -4.70 0.80
C SER A 127 -6.98 -5.67 1.28
N PHE A 128 -5.75 -5.20 1.51
CA PHE A 128 -4.69 -6.04 2.06
C PHE A 128 -5.02 -6.49 3.49
N GLY A 129 -5.49 -5.57 4.35
CA GLY A 129 -6.05 -5.87 5.68
C GLY A 129 -7.09 -6.95 5.68
N ASN A 130 -8.09 -6.78 4.82
CA ASN A 130 -9.21 -7.69 4.68
C ASN A 130 -8.74 -9.10 4.27
N ILE A 131 -7.95 -9.20 3.21
CA ILE A 131 -7.47 -10.51 2.73
C ILE A 131 -6.54 -11.19 3.75
N ALA A 132 -5.75 -10.40 4.47
CA ALA A 132 -4.79 -10.94 5.43
C ALA A 132 -5.46 -11.34 6.76
N GLY A 133 -6.53 -10.66 7.20
CA GLY A 133 -7.33 -11.06 8.36
C GLY A 133 -7.94 -12.46 8.25
N ASP A 134 -8.31 -12.87 7.04
CA ASP A 134 -8.89 -14.20 6.78
C ASP A 134 -7.83 -15.33 6.82
N LYS A 135 -6.54 -14.97 6.80
CA LYS A 135 -5.44 -15.92 6.52
C LYS A 135 -4.30 -15.87 7.53
N VAL A 136 -4.25 -14.82 8.34
CA VAL A 136 -3.10 -14.49 9.19
C VAL A 136 -3.64 -14.03 10.53
N SER A 137 -3.04 -14.54 11.62
CA SER A 137 -3.50 -14.21 12.96
C SER A 137 -3.45 -12.70 13.24
N PRO A 138 -4.36 -12.17 14.05
CA PRO A 138 -4.39 -10.74 14.41
C PRO A 138 -3.05 -10.22 14.95
N GLN A 139 -2.30 -11.06 15.68
CA GLN A 139 -0.99 -10.73 16.23
C GLN A 139 0.08 -10.57 15.14
N MET A 140 0.03 -11.42 14.10
CA MET A 140 0.92 -11.31 12.94
C MET A 140 0.56 -10.09 12.08
N LEU A 141 -0.73 -9.76 11.95
CA LEU A 141 -1.18 -8.52 11.29
C LEU A 141 -0.79 -7.27 12.06
N GLN A 142 -0.90 -7.29 13.39
CA GLN A 142 -0.44 -6.19 14.22
C GLN A 142 1.07 -5.96 14.05
N LYS A 143 1.88 -7.03 13.99
CA LYS A 143 3.31 -6.94 13.67
C LYS A 143 3.56 -6.37 12.28
N LEU A 144 2.75 -6.74 11.29
CA LEU A 144 2.87 -6.29 9.90
C LEU A 144 2.44 -4.83 9.70
N TYR A 145 1.37 -4.37 10.35
CA TYR A 145 0.92 -2.97 10.30
C TYR A 145 1.60 -2.06 11.34
N ARG A 146 2.31 -2.66 12.30
CA ARG A 146 2.95 -2.02 13.45
C ARG A 146 2.02 -1.05 14.19
N HIS A 147 0.76 -1.43 14.35
CA HIS A 147 -0.17 -0.70 15.20
C HIS A 147 0.21 -0.87 16.68
N THR A 148 0.33 0.25 17.39
CA THR A 148 0.63 0.29 18.82
C THR A 148 -0.48 -0.32 19.66
N SER A 149 -1.72 -0.30 19.15
CA SER A 149 -2.89 -0.89 19.79
C SER A 149 -3.51 -1.97 18.91
N LEU A 150 -3.88 -3.09 19.55
CA LEU A 150 -4.66 -4.16 18.92
C LEU A 150 -6.02 -3.62 18.44
N THR A 151 -6.59 -2.62 19.11
CA THR A 151 -7.88 -1.99 18.77
C THR A 151 -7.87 -1.35 17.38
N THR A 152 -6.73 -0.78 16.94
CA THR A 152 -6.60 -0.26 15.57
C THR A 152 -6.65 -1.39 14.55
N THR A 153 -6.09 -2.55 14.86
CA THR A 153 -6.13 -3.77 14.03
C THR A 153 -7.53 -4.42 14.07
N ILE A 154 -8.19 -4.45 15.23
CA ILE A 154 -9.57 -4.95 15.40
C ILE A 154 -10.57 -4.08 14.64
N GLY A 155 -10.36 -2.76 14.56
CA GLY A 155 -11.18 -1.89 13.70
C GLY A 155 -11.08 -2.21 12.20
N TYR A 156 -9.93 -2.73 11.73
CA TYR A 156 -9.84 -3.32 10.40
C TYR A 156 -10.56 -4.67 10.33
N GLN A 157 -10.62 -5.40 11.45
CA GLN A 157 -11.31 -6.69 11.59
C GLN A 157 -12.82 -6.60 11.85
N GLY A 158 -13.39 -5.40 12.09
CA GLY A 158 -14.80 -5.25 12.43
C GLY A 158 -15.77 -5.79 11.36
N ASN A 159 -15.35 -5.83 10.09
CA ASN A 159 -16.13 -6.43 9.01
C ASN A 159 -15.97 -7.97 8.90
N PHE A 160 -15.04 -8.57 9.65
CA PHE A 160 -14.78 -10.02 9.63
C PHE A 160 -15.63 -10.76 10.64
N VAL A 161 -15.92 -10.12 11.78
CA VAL A 161 -16.76 -10.69 12.84
C VAL A 161 -18.08 -11.18 12.27
N HIS A 162 -18.66 -10.48 11.28
CA HIS A 162 -19.93 -10.86 10.65
C HIS A 162 -19.87 -12.20 9.89
N LYS A 163 -18.74 -12.55 9.26
CA LYS A 163 -18.64 -13.80 8.50
C LYS A 163 -18.37 -15.00 9.42
N ASP A 164 -17.51 -14.81 10.42
CA ASP A 164 -17.24 -15.83 11.44
C ASP A 164 -18.45 -16.03 12.37
N THR A 165 -19.24 -14.98 12.65
CA THR A 165 -20.48 -15.12 13.43
C THR A 165 -21.56 -15.85 12.67
N ASP A 166 -21.75 -15.61 11.37
CA ASP A 166 -22.75 -16.36 10.58
C ASP A 166 -22.38 -17.86 10.48
N GLU A 167 -21.12 -18.22 10.22
CA GLU A 167 -20.64 -19.62 10.22
C GLU A 167 -20.69 -20.25 11.62
N ALA A 168 -20.31 -19.51 12.67
CA ALA A 168 -20.41 -20.00 14.06
C ALA A 168 -21.86 -20.14 14.53
N LEU A 169 -22.75 -19.26 14.08
CA LEU A 169 -24.18 -19.33 14.36
C LEU A 169 -24.73 -20.59 13.68
N GLU A 170 -24.51 -20.81 12.37
CA GLU A 170 -24.96 -22.04 11.70
C GLU A 170 -24.41 -23.32 12.34
N THR A 171 -23.18 -23.29 12.86
CA THR A 171 -22.61 -24.42 13.62
C THR A 171 -23.35 -24.70 14.94
N VAL A 172 -23.96 -23.67 15.55
CA VAL A 172 -24.64 -23.75 16.86
C VAL A 172 -26.16 -23.95 16.74
N ILE A 173 -26.80 -23.54 15.65
CA ILE A 173 -28.27 -23.71 15.42
C ILE A 173 -28.60 -24.75 14.33
N GLY A 174 -27.61 -25.33 13.66
CA GLY A 174 -27.78 -26.33 12.61
C GLY A 174 -27.99 -27.77 13.11
N PHE A 175 -28.84 -27.96 14.12
CA PHE A 175 -29.39 -29.28 14.51
C PHE A 175 -30.87 -29.41 14.16
#